data_AF-A0A512NPK3-F1
#
_entry.id   AF-A0A512NPK3-F1
#
_cell.length_a   1.000
_cell.length_b   1.000
_cell.length_c   1.000
_cell.angle_alpha   90.00
_cell.angle_beta   90.00
_cell.angle_gamma   90.00
#
_symmetry.space_group_name_H-M   'P 1'
#
loop_
_entity.id
_entity.type
_entity.pdbx_description
1 polymer ?
#
loop_
_entity_poly.entity_id
_entity_poly.type
_entity_poly.pdbx_seq_one_letter_code
_entity_poly.pdbx_strand_id
1 'polypeptide(L)'
;MLMFHVLKPDWKSGAVERVSTTFLSDPDRKVPFRIVNENTAKRYLTGSDFDIESIQPIGDNLWFGDEFGPFLIKTDKNGKILQVFETMVDGKPVRSPDHPAMVMPAAPGPVTFQVRRSKGFEGMAASADGKFLYPLLEGPLVAADGKPESKEGTAYLRILEFDVDKGAYTGKSWKYALEAPTNAIGDFNLIDATSGLIIERDDTEGDPALACAAGAPKPDCFNVPAKFKRIYKVDLGQADGDGFVKKVGYIDLMDIDDPNKVAKQGGKDGKLTFPFFTIENVDLIDGDRIIVGNDNNLPFSSGRALGKSDDNELIILKVTDLLKAK
;
A
#
# COMPACT_ATOMS: atom_id res chain seq x y z
N MET A 1 11.22 16.15 1.57
CA MET A 1 11.16 15.77 3.01
C MET A 1 9.94 14.90 3.16
N LEU A 2 10.01 13.84 3.96
CA LEU A 2 8.84 13.02 4.26
C LEU A 2 7.87 13.80 5.14
N MET A 3 6.58 13.65 4.86
CA MET A 3 5.51 14.39 5.51
C MET A 3 4.19 13.64 5.36
N PHE A 4 3.24 13.94 6.24
CA PHE A 4 1.84 13.54 6.08
C PHE A 4 0.93 14.76 6.14
N HIS A 5 -0.26 14.59 5.58
CA HIS A 5 -1.29 15.64 5.53
C HIS A 5 -2.55 15.20 6.27
N VAL A 6 -3.25 16.16 6.87
CA VAL A 6 -4.66 15.98 7.24
C VAL A 6 -5.47 16.67 6.15
N LEU A 7 -6.29 15.88 5.46
CA LEU A 7 -7.11 16.35 4.36
C LEU A 7 -8.59 16.35 4.76
N LYS A 8 -9.33 17.33 4.24
CA LYS A 8 -10.78 17.44 4.42
C LYS A 8 -11.45 17.64 3.06
N PRO A 9 -11.97 16.56 2.46
CA PRO A 9 -12.73 16.64 1.22
C PRO A 9 -14.10 17.30 1.43
N ASP A 10 -14.50 18.19 0.52
CA ASP A 10 -15.87 18.69 0.38
C ASP A 10 -16.51 18.03 -0.84
N TRP A 11 -17.31 17.00 -0.58
CA TRP A 11 -18.00 16.21 -1.62
C TRP A 11 -19.01 17.01 -2.45
N LYS A 12 -19.50 18.16 -1.96
CA LYS A 12 -20.45 18.98 -2.71
C LYS A 12 -19.74 19.81 -3.78
N SER A 13 -18.63 20.44 -3.42
CA SER A 13 -17.86 21.30 -4.33
C SER A 13 -16.80 20.53 -5.13
N GLY A 14 -16.32 19.39 -4.62
CA GLY A 14 -15.17 18.65 -5.15
C GLY A 14 -13.82 19.20 -4.67
N ALA A 15 -13.80 20.20 -3.79
CA ALA A 15 -12.56 20.74 -3.25
C ALA A 15 -11.97 19.84 -2.15
N VAL A 16 -10.65 19.83 -2.04
CA VAL A 16 -9.94 19.19 -0.92
C VAL A 16 -9.17 20.26 -0.15
N GLU A 17 -9.52 20.46 1.11
CA GLU A 17 -8.78 21.34 2.02
C GLU A 17 -7.63 20.55 2.64
N ARG A 18 -6.40 21.04 2.49
CA ARG A 18 -5.26 20.57 3.28
C ARG A 18 -5.22 21.31 4.60
N VAL A 19 -5.74 20.68 5.64
CA VAL A 19 -5.88 21.25 7.00
C VAL A 19 -4.51 21.46 7.64
N SER A 20 -3.62 20.47 7.52
CA SER A 20 -2.26 20.57 8.06
C SER A 20 -1.25 19.74 7.27
N THR A 21 0.02 20.10 7.43
CA THR A 21 1.18 19.33 6.97
C THR A 21 2.12 19.14 8.13
N THR A 22 2.54 17.90 8.38
CA THR A 22 3.50 17.56 9.42
C THR A 22 4.67 16.85 8.79
N PHE A 23 5.89 17.35 9.04
CA PHE A 23 7.12 16.77 8.51
C PHE A 23 7.73 15.76 9.49
N LEU A 24 8.23 14.64 8.96
CA LEU A 24 8.89 13.64 9.78
C LEU A 24 10.33 14.04 10.11
N SER A 25 10.73 13.86 11.37
CA SER A 25 12.03 14.30 11.88
C SER A 25 12.58 13.43 13.00
N ASP A 26 13.90 13.30 13.08
CA ASP A 26 14.60 12.46 14.05
C ASP A 26 15.60 13.25 14.93
N PRO A 27 15.17 14.31 15.64
CA PRO A 27 16.08 15.13 16.45
C PRO A 27 16.77 14.34 17.58
N ASP A 28 16.12 13.26 18.06
CA ASP A 28 16.57 12.43 19.17
C ASP A 28 17.42 11.22 18.71
N ARG A 29 17.79 11.16 17.42
CA ARG A 29 18.70 10.15 16.83
C ARG A 29 18.23 8.70 17.06
N LYS A 30 16.94 8.45 16.83
CA LYS A 30 16.27 7.15 16.95
C LYS A 30 16.40 6.29 15.70
N VAL A 31 16.67 6.88 14.53
CA VAL A 31 16.98 6.12 13.32
C VAL A 31 18.37 5.47 13.48
N PRO A 32 18.50 4.12 13.34
CA PRO A 32 19.72 3.39 13.72
C PRO A 32 20.84 3.45 12.66
N PHE A 33 20.70 4.31 11.65
CA PHE A 33 21.64 4.49 10.55
C PHE A 33 21.75 5.97 10.17
N ARG A 34 22.74 6.28 9.34
CA ARG A 34 22.99 7.65 8.86
C ARG A 34 21.88 8.08 7.89
N ILE A 35 21.30 9.25 8.14
CA ILE A 35 20.29 9.85 7.27
C ILE A 35 20.87 11.01 6.44
N VAL A 36 20.13 11.50 5.43
CA VAL A 36 20.55 12.62 4.58
C VAL A 36 20.87 13.87 5.40
N ASN A 37 19.98 14.23 6.34
CA ASN A 37 20.10 15.43 7.15
C ASN A 37 20.85 15.20 8.48
N GLU A 38 21.80 14.26 8.50
CA GLU A 38 22.53 13.77 9.69
C GLU A 38 23.09 14.88 10.58
N ASN A 39 23.62 15.92 9.94
CA ASN A 39 24.37 17.01 10.57
C ASN A 39 23.52 18.25 10.87
N THR A 40 22.19 18.14 10.77
CA THR A 40 21.26 19.22 11.10
C THR A 40 20.67 19.01 12.50
N ALA A 41 20.21 20.09 13.16
CA ALA A 41 19.61 19.96 14.48
C ALA A 41 18.28 19.18 14.46
N LYS A 42 17.46 19.39 13.42
CA LYS A 42 16.11 18.81 13.34
C LYS A 42 16.08 17.43 12.70
N ARG A 43 17.06 17.08 11.85
CA ARG A 43 17.16 15.76 11.21
C ARG A 43 15.86 15.37 10.49
N TYR A 44 15.37 16.26 9.61
CA TYR A 44 14.21 15.95 8.77
C TYR A 44 14.50 14.75 7.88
N LEU A 45 13.54 13.83 7.76
CA LEU A 45 13.66 12.65 6.91
C LEU A 45 13.35 12.99 5.45
N THR A 46 13.96 12.26 4.52
CA THR A 46 13.71 12.36 3.07
C THR A 46 13.38 10.98 2.49
N GLY A 47 12.91 10.96 1.23
CA GLY A 47 12.70 9.70 0.48
C GLY A 47 13.98 8.89 0.21
N SER A 48 15.16 9.39 0.60
CA SER A 48 16.40 8.60 0.57
C SER A 48 16.66 7.88 1.90
N ASP A 49 15.94 8.26 2.97
CA ASP A 49 16.08 7.66 4.30
C ASP A 49 15.08 6.52 4.50
N PHE A 50 13.84 6.73 4.05
CA PHE A 50 12.73 5.77 4.06
C PHE A 50 11.79 6.07 2.89
N ASP A 51 11.05 5.07 2.46
CA ASP A 51 9.94 5.18 1.50
C ASP A 51 8.66 4.72 2.20
N ILE A 52 7.83 5.66 2.65
CA ILE A 52 6.72 5.36 3.56
C ILE A 52 5.40 5.21 2.81
N GLU A 53 4.80 4.02 2.86
CA GLU A 53 3.62 3.69 2.03
C GLU A 53 2.32 3.55 2.82
N SER A 54 2.41 3.43 4.15
CA SER A 54 1.23 3.27 5.01
C SER A 54 1.31 4.11 6.27
N ILE A 55 0.15 4.44 6.83
CA ILE A 55 0.03 5.19 8.09
C ILE A 55 -1.12 4.64 8.95
N GLN A 56 -0.87 4.42 10.24
CA GLN A 56 -1.89 4.01 11.21
C GLN A 56 -1.82 4.84 12.51
N PRO A 57 -2.88 5.55 12.89
CA PRO A 57 -2.94 6.23 14.19
C PRO A 57 -3.33 5.26 15.31
N ILE A 58 -2.49 5.13 16.34
CA ILE A 58 -2.79 4.34 17.55
C ILE A 58 -2.51 5.20 18.78
N GLY A 59 -3.58 5.61 19.46
CA GLY A 59 -3.52 6.49 20.63
C GLY A 59 -2.92 7.85 20.29
N ASP A 60 -1.76 8.16 20.89
CA ASP A 60 -1.00 9.39 20.65
C ASP A 60 0.17 9.22 19.67
N ASN A 61 0.28 8.06 19.03
CA ASN A 61 1.34 7.75 18.08
C ASN A 61 0.79 7.54 16.67
N LEU A 62 1.68 7.73 15.70
CA LEU A 62 1.47 7.33 14.32
C LEU A 62 2.48 6.23 13.98
N TRP A 63 2.05 5.27 13.17
CA TRP A 63 2.85 4.15 12.72
C TRP A 63 2.94 4.16 11.21
N PHE A 64 4.13 3.92 10.66
CA PHE A 64 4.37 3.91 9.23
C PHE A 64 5.09 2.62 8.81
N GLY A 65 4.67 2.04 7.70
CA GLY A 65 5.40 0.98 7.00
C GLY A 65 6.35 1.59 5.96
N ASP A 66 7.54 1.01 5.83
CA ASP A 66 8.55 1.41 4.84
C ASP A 66 8.73 0.34 3.75
N GLU A 67 8.93 0.77 2.50
CA GLU A 67 9.05 -0.08 1.32
C GLU A 67 10.52 -0.49 1.06
N PHE A 68 11.45 0.43 1.23
CA PHE A 68 12.83 0.22 0.82
C PHE A 68 13.60 -0.66 1.79
N GLY A 69 13.57 -0.37 3.08
CA GLY A 69 14.36 -1.05 4.10
C GLY A 69 13.52 -1.93 5.02
N PRO A 70 12.45 -2.57 4.53
CA PRO A 70 11.15 -2.59 5.20
C PRO A 70 11.26 -2.48 6.72
N PHE A 71 10.89 -1.32 7.22
CA PHE A 71 10.83 -1.01 8.64
C PHE A 71 9.40 -0.71 9.06
N LEU A 72 9.12 -0.94 10.34
CA LEU A 72 7.98 -0.30 10.99
C LEU A 72 8.49 0.90 11.79
N ILE A 73 7.86 2.06 11.63
CA ILE A 73 8.34 3.33 12.20
C ILE A 73 7.26 3.90 13.09
N LYS A 74 7.61 4.27 14.33
CA LYS A 74 6.71 4.91 15.29
C LYS A 74 7.09 6.37 15.46
N THR A 75 6.10 7.27 15.38
CA THR A 75 6.26 8.70 15.65
C THR A 75 5.27 9.19 16.69
N ASP A 76 5.53 10.36 17.28
CA ASP A 76 4.47 11.14 17.90
C ASP A 76 3.59 11.81 16.83
N LYS A 77 2.47 12.43 17.25
CA LYS A 77 1.56 13.18 16.36
C LYS A 77 2.19 14.39 15.67
N ASN A 78 3.36 14.85 16.10
CA ASN A 78 4.10 15.96 15.49
C ASN A 78 5.18 15.47 14.50
N GLY A 79 5.19 14.16 14.16
CA GLY A 79 6.12 13.57 13.21
C GLY A 79 7.53 13.35 13.77
N LYS A 80 7.72 13.42 15.09
CA LYS A 80 9.01 13.08 15.69
C LYS A 80 9.17 11.56 15.81
N ILE A 81 10.23 11.01 15.23
CA ILE A 81 10.53 9.57 15.33
C ILE A 81 10.78 9.21 16.79
N LEU A 82 10.09 8.17 17.24
CA LEU A 82 10.24 7.59 18.57
C LEU A 82 11.05 6.30 18.50
N GLN A 83 10.73 5.43 17.54
CA GLN A 83 11.35 4.11 17.36
C GLN A 83 11.28 3.65 15.90
N VAL A 84 12.24 2.83 15.48
CA VAL A 84 12.30 2.14 14.19
C VAL A 84 12.51 0.65 14.48
N PHE A 85 11.71 -0.22 13.88
CA PHE A 85 11.70 -1.65 14.13
C PHE A 85 12.13 -2.40 12.86
N GLU A 86 13.15 -3.25 12.97
CA GLU A 86 13.56 -4.16 11.91
C GLU A 86 12.48 -5.21 11.64
N THR A 87 12.18 -5.46 10.37
CA THR A 87 11.14 -6.43 10.01
C THR A 87 11.61 -7.86 10.19
N MET A 88 10.81 -8.64 10.93
CA MET A 88 11.10 -10.02 11.27
C MET A 88 10.03 -10.95 10.70
N VAL A 89 10.45 -11.96 9.94
CA VAL A 89 9.59 -13.05 9.44
C VAL A 89 10.19 -14.36 9.92
N ASP A 90 9.36 -15.20 10.56
CA ASP A 90 9.78 -16.48 11.14
C ASP A 90 11.03 -16.36 12.04
N GLY A 91 11.10 -15.27 12.80
CA GLY A 91 12.21 -14.97 13.73
C GLY A 91 13.51 -14.52 13.05
N LYS A 92 13.50 -14.20 11.74
CA LYS A 92 14.66 -13.75 10.99
C LYS A 92 14.42 -12.37 10.37
N PRO A 93 15.44 -11.50 10.32
CA PRO A 93 15.32 -10.24 9.60
C PRO A 93 15.14 -10.50 8.11
N VAL A 94 14.25 -9.74 7.48
CA VAL A 94 14.10 -9.71 6.02
C VAL A 94 14.50 -8.34 5.52
N ARG A 95 15.36 -8.31 4.50
CA ARG A 95 15.96 -7.07 4.02
C ARG A 95 15.89 -6.99 2.50
N SER A 96 15.75 -5.78 1.98
CA SER A 96 15.89 -5.48 0.57
C SER A 96 17.33 -5.05 0.23
N PRO A 97 17.70 -4.96 -1.06
CA PRO A 97 18.97 -4.37 -1.50
C PRO A 97 19.25 -2.96 -0.98
N ASP A 98 18.20 -2.17 -0.70
CA ASP A 98 18.31 -0.77 -0.26
C ASP A 98 18.31 -0.64 1.27
N HIS A 99 18.17 -1.75 2.00
CA HIS A 99 18.24 -1.76 3.45
C HIS A 99 19.65 -1.32 3.93
N PRO A 100 19.77 -0.40 4.90
CA PRO A 100 21.05 0.22 5.28
C PRO A 100 22.10 -0.75 5.87
N ALA A 101 21.64 -1.88 6.42
CA ALA A 101 22.52 -2.97 6.88
C ALA A 101 22.99 -3.94 5.76
N MET A 102 22.64 -3.69 4.49
CA MET A 102 23.14 -4.50 3.38
C MET A 102 24.63 -4.27 3.15
N VAL A 103 25.39 -5.37 3.08
CA VAL A 103 26.82 -5.34 2.82
C VAL A 103 27.07 -5.85 1.41
N MET A 104 27.61 -4.97 0.56
CA MET A 104 28.01 -5.34 -0.79
C MET A 104 29.34 -6.09 -0.78
N PRO A 105 29.51 -7.15 -1.59
CA PRO A 105 30.79 -7.86 -1.69
C PRO A 105 31.88 -6.94 -2.27
N ALA A 106 33.13 -7.15 -1.86
CA ALA A 106 34.27 -6.37 -2.31
C ALA A 106 34.62 -6.57 -3.81
N ALA A 107 34.18 -7.69 -4.39
CA ALA A 107 34.26 -7.98 -5.81
C ALA A 107 32.84 -8.20 -6.36
N PRO A 108 32.61 -7.93 -7.66
CA PRO A 108 31.33 -8.22 -8.30
C PRO A 108 30.90 -9.67 -8.05
N GLY A 109 29.65 -9.85 -7.62
CA GLY A 109 29.11 -11.16 -7.32
C GLY A 109 27.66 -11.10 -6.83
N PRO A 110 27.04 -12.28 -6.59
CA PRO A 110 25.68 -12.37 -6.09
C PRO A 110 25.51 -11.70 -4.72
N VAL A 111 24.40 -11.00 -4.53
CA VAL A 111 23.95 -10.44 -3.24
C VAL A 111 22.63 -11.11 -2.87
N THR A 112 22.52 -11.58 -1.63
CA THR A 112 21.29 -12.23 -1.14
C THR A 112 20.45 -11.24 -0.36
N PHE A 113 19.18 -11.12 -0.72
CA PHE A 113 18.16 -10.32 -0.04
C PHE A 113 16.84 -11.09 -0.07
N GLN A 114 15.97 -10.86 0.92
CA GLN A 114 14.70 -11.59 1.09
C GLN A 114 13.53 -10.80 0.54
N VAL A 115 13.68 -9.49 0.38
CA VAL A 115 12.66 -8.59 -0.16
C VAL A 115 13.24 -7.95 -1.41
N ARG A 116 12.52 -7.95 -2.52
CA ARG A 116 13.01 -7.27 -3.73
C ARG A 116 13.01 -5.76 -3.51
N ARG A 117 13.80 -5.03 -4.29
CA ARG A 117 13.74 -3.56 -4.33
C ARG A 117 12.29 -3.15 -4.65
N SER A 118 11.81 -2.14 -3.94
CA SER A 118 10.43 -1.66 -4.04
C SER A 118 9.40 -2.75 -3.96
N LYS A 119 9.49 -3.56 -2.89
CA LYS A 119 8.55 -4.64 -2.55
C LYS A 119 8.44 -4.85 -1.03
N GLY A 120 8.75 -3.82 -0.24
CA GLY A 120 8.61 -3.82 1.22
C GLY A 120 7.16 -3.65 1.64
N PHE A 121 6.88 -2.91 2.71
CA PHE A 121 5.50 -2.68 3.13
C PHE A 121 4.81 -1.66 2.23
N GLU A 122 3.64 -2.04 1.71
CA GLU A 122 2.74 -1.14 0.95
C GLU A 122 1.52 -0.81 1.80
N GLY A 123 0.79 -1.84 2.24
CA GLY A 123 -0.40 -1.69 3.09
C GLY A 123 -0.11 -2.03 4.55
N MET A 124 -0.85 -1.44 5.48
CA MET A 124 -0.80 -1.83 6.88
C MET A 124 -2.11 -1.53 7.57
N ALA A 125 -2.70 -2.54 8.22
CA ALA A 125 -3.88 -2.35 9.05
C ALA A 125 -3.54 -2.26 10.55
N ALA A 126 -4.46 -1.69 11.33
CA ALA A 126 -4.41 -1.71 12.79
C ALA A 126 -5.63 -2.43 13.38
N SER A 127 -5.46 -3.19 14.46
CA SER A 127 -6.59 -3.72 15.24
C SER A 127 -7.35 -2.56 15.90
N ALA A 128 -8.69 -2.66 15.98
CA ALA A 128 -9.53 -1.62 16.58
C ALA A 128 -9.20 -1.31 18.06
N ASP A 129 -8.64 -2.26 18.81
CA ASP A 129 -8.20 -2.04 20.20
C ASP A 129 -6.76 -1.51 20.32
N GLY A 130 -6.10 -1.25 19.19
CA GLY A 130 -4.75 -0.68 19.11
C GLY A 130 -3.62 -1.61 19.56
N LYS A 131 -3.89 -2.89 19.83
CA LYS A 131 -2.87 -3.83 20.33
C LYS A 131 -1.94 -4.35 19.24
N PHE A 132 -2.45 -4.45 18.01
CA PHE A 132 -1.73 -5.06 16.91
C PHE A 132 -1.74 -4.19 15.65
N LEU A 133 -0.62 -4.27 14.92
CA LEU A 133 -0.50 -3.81 13.55
C LEU A 133 -0.32 -5.02 12.63
N TYR A 134 -0.77 -4.87 11.40
CA TYR A 134 -0.75 -5.89 10.37
C TYR A 134 -0.11 -5.37 9.08
N PRO A 135 1.20 -5.09 9.06
CA PRO A 135 1.87 -4.64 7.85
C PRO A 135 1.93 -5.77 6.80
N LEU A 136 1.66 -5.42 5.55
CA LEU A 136 1.55 -6.29 4.40
C LEU A 136 2.62 -5.91 3.37
N LEU A 137 3.47 -6.90 3.05
CA LEU A 137 4.46 -6.73 1.99
C LEU A 137 3.78 -6.58 0.62
N GLU A 138 4.28 -5.70 -0.23
CA GLU A 138 3.82 -5.52 -1.61
C GLU A 138 4.20 -6.72 -2.49
N GLY A 139 5.38 -7.30 -2.25
CA GLY A 139 5.90 -8.42 -3.04
C GLY A 139 6.17 -9.68 -2.22
N PRO A 140 6.20 -10.85 -2.89
CA PRO A 140 6.55 -12.11 -2.26
C PRO A 140 8.00 -12.07 -1.78
N LEU A 141 8.25 -12.69 -0.62
CA LEU A 141 9.63 -12.91 -0.16
C LEU A 141 10.39 -13.78 -1.16
N VAL A 142 11.70 -13.62 -1.21
CA VAL A 142 12.59 -14.39 -2.09
C VAL A 142 13.31 -15.46 -1.27
N ALA A 143 13.15 -16.72 -1.69
CA ALA A 143 13.85 -17.85 -1.09
C ALA A 143 15.35 -17.85 -1.47
N ALA A 144 16.13 -18.69 -0.79
CA ALA A 144 17.58 -18.79 -1.01
C ALA A 144 17.97 -19.21 -2.44
N ASP A 145 17.06 -19.85 -3.20
CA ASP A 145 17.26 -20.20 -4.60
C ASP A 145 16.92 -19.05 -5.58
N GLY A 146 16.60 -17.86 -5.05
CA GLY A 146 16.26 -16.66 -5.82
C GLY A 146 14.81 -16.62 -6.31
N LYS A 147 13.98 -17.63 -5.99
CA LYS A 147 12.58 -17.65 -6.42
C LYS A 147 11.68 -16.94 -5.41
N PRO A 148 10.71 -16.16 -5.89
CA PRO A 148 9.70 -15.60 -5.01
C PRO A 148 8.79 -16.70 -4.44
N GLU A 149 8.32 -16.46 -3.22
CA GLU A 149 7.39 -17.32 -2.51
C GLU A 149 6.13 -17.55 -3.34
N SER A 150 5.80 -18.82 -3.50
CA SER A 150 4.61 -19.27 -4.20
C SER A 150 4.17 -20.63 -3.68
N LYS A 151 2.89 -20.96 -3.88
CA LYS A 151 2.32 -22.27 -3.62
C LYS A 151 1.57 -22.71 -4.88
N GLU A 152 1.95 -23.87 -5.44
CA GLU A 152 1.33 -24.43 -6.64
C GLU A 152 1.30 -23.45 -7.84
N GLY A 153 2.32 -22.60 -7.95
CA GLY A 153 2.42 -21.58 -9.01
C GLY A 153 1.76 -20.24 -8.68
N THR A 154 1.01 -20.15 -7.59
CA THR A 154 0.40 -18.89 -7.11
C THR A 154 1.34 -18.17 -6.18
N ALA A 155 1.78 -16.96 -6.57
CA ALA A 155 2.55 -16.07 -5.71
C ALA A 155 1.70 -15.56 -4.54
N TYR A 156 2.32 -15.35 -3.38
CA TYR A 156 1.62 -14.82 -2.22
C TYR A 156 2.46 -13.83 -1.42
N LEU A 157 1.76 -12.93 -0.74
CA LEU A 157 2.32 -11.87 0.09
C LEU A 157 2.19 -12.23 1.56
N ARG A 158 3.01 -11.63 2.42
CA ARG A 158 2.97 -11.85 3.88
C ARG A 158 2.28 -10.69 4.57
N ILE A 159 1.23 -11.00 5.34
CA ILE A 159 0.67 -10.12 6.36
C ILE A 159 1.29 -10.52 7.69
N LEU A 160 2.04 -9.63 8.33
CA LEU A 160 2.75 -9.92 9.59
C LEU A 160 1.95 -9.38 10.78
N GLU A 161 2.00 -10.01 11.95
CA GLU A 161 1.42 -9.44 13.18
C GLU A 161 2.51 -8.80 14.04
N PHE A 162 2.31 -7.54 14.41
CA PHE A 162 3.19 -6.79 15.30
C PHE A 162 2.44 -6.38 16.57
N ASP A 163 3.00 -6.71 17.73
CA ASP A 163 2.45 -6.34 19.05
C ASP A 163 2.95 -4.95 19.44
N VAL A 164 2.03 -4.00 19.53
CA VAL A 164 2.29 -2.57 19.73
C VAL A 164 2.88 -2.29 21.11
N ASP A 165 2.40 -3.00 22.14
CA ASP A 165 2.86 -2.82 23.51
C ASP A 165 4.25 -3.42 23.73
N LYS A 166 4.50 -4.59 23.14
CA LYS A 166 5.82 -5.24 23.19
C LYS A 166 6.84 -4.58 22.27
N GLY A 167 6.39 -3.89 21.22
CA GLY A 167 7.26 -3.34 20.18
C GLY A 167 8.00 -4.44 19.41
N ALA A 168 7.31 -5.55 19.10
CA ALA A 168 7.92 -6.70 18.45
C ALA A 168 6.92 -7.47 17.57
N TYR A 169 7.42 -8.06 16.49
CA TYR A 169 6.69 -9.05 15.69
C TYR A 169 6.38 -10.29 16.54
N THR A 170 5.14 -10.78 16.47
CA THR A 170 4.69 -11.93 17.30
C THR A 170 5.17 -13.27 16.75
N GLY A 171 5.61 -13.29 15.48
CA GLY A 171 5.90 -14.50 14.71
C GLY A 171 4.68 -15.09 14.01
N LYS A 172 3.47 -14.58 14.30
CA LYS A 172 2.26 -14.93 13.55
C LYS A 172 2.23 -14.17 12.24
N SER A 173 1.86 -14.86 11.17
CA SER A 173 1.68 -14.27 9.85
C SER A 173 0.58 -14.98 9.07
N TRP A 174 0.07 -14.30 8.05
CA TRP A 174 -0.85 -14.86 7.07
C TRP A 174 -0.28 -14.70 5.66
N LYS A 175 -0.86 -15.45 4.73
CA LYS A 175 -0.56 -15.40 3.30
C LYS A 175 -1.73 -14.80 2.55
N TYR A 176 -1.45 -13.83 1.70
CA TYR A 176 -2.41 -13.27 0.75
C TYR A 176 -2.05 -13.76 -0.65
N ALA A 177 -2.89 -14.62 -1.25
CA ALA A 177 -2.67 -15.13 -2.60
C ALA A 177 -3.03 -14.06 -3.64
N LEU A 178 -2.07 -13.74 -4.52
CA LEU A 178 -2.30 -12.85 -5.66
C LEU A 178 -3.11 -13.56 -6.75
N GLU A 179 -3.96 -12.82 -7.45
CA GLU A 179 -4.65 -13.33 -8.66
C GLU A 179 -3.67 -13.53 -9.82
N ALA A 180 -2.62 -12.72 -9.89
CA ALA A 180 -1.54 -12.87 -10.85
C ALA A 180 -0.19 -12.53 -10.19
N PRO A 181 0.91 -13.21 -10.56
CA PRO A 181 2.23 -12.99 -9.96
C PRO A 181 2.84 -11.62 -10.26
N THR A 182 2.25 -10.87 -11.19
CA THR A 182 2.63 -9.50 -11.56
C THR A 182 1.75 -8.44 -10.93
N ASN A 183 0.74 -8.84 -10.15
CA ASN A 183 -0.07 -7.89 -9.41
C ASN A 183 0.69 -7.42 -8.17
N ALA A 184 0.28 -6.27 -7.67
CA ALA A 184 0.72 -5.69 -6.41
C ALA A 184 -0.51 -5.28 -5.60
N ILE A 185 -0.30 -5.05 -4.30
CA ILE A 185 -1.32 -4.42 -3.47
C ILE A 185 -1.19 -2.91 -3.51
N GLY A 186 -2.17 -2.19 -2.95
CA GLY A 186 -2.10 -0.73 -2.82
C GLY A 186 -2.41 -0.23 -1.41
N ASP A 187 -3.25 -0.91 -0.63
CA ASP A 187 -3.51 -0.58 0.77
C ASP A 187 -4.17 -1.76 1.49
N PHE A 188 -4.16 -1.72 2.82
CA PHE A 188 -4.80 -2.70 3.69
C PHE A 188 -5.34 -2.06 4.98
N ASN A 189 -6.65 -2.17 5.22
CA ASN A 189 -7.29 -1.76 6.47
C ASN A 189 -8.23 -2.83 7.04
N LEU A 190 -8.20 -3.03 8.36
CA LEU A 190 -9.17 -3.88 9.05
C LEU A 190 -10.50 -3.13 9.18
N ILE A 191 -11.60 -3.84 8.93
CA ILE A 191 -12.97 -3.31 9.05
C ILE A 191 -13.73 -3.92 10.22
N ASP A 192 -13.22 -5.01 10.78
CA ASP A 192 -13.65 -5.60 12.03
C ASP A 192 -12.48 -6.38 12.68
N ALA A 193 -12.78 -7.26 13.66
CA ALA A 193 -11.76 -7.98 14.41
C ALA A 193 -10.94 -8.99 13.57
N THR A 194 -11.48 -9.48 12.46
CA THR A 194 -10.79 -10.49 11.61
C THR A 194 -10.83 -10.18 10.13
N SER A 195 -11.73 -9.31 9.68
CA SER A 195 -11.88 -8.96 8.29
C SER A 195 -11.22 -7.63 7.95
N GLY A 196 -10.70 -7.53 6.72
CA GLY A 196 -10.16 -6.29 6.19
C GLY A 196 -10.40 -6.14 4.69
N LEU A 197 -10.02 -4.97 4.18
CA LEU A 197 -10.07 -4.60 2.77
C LEU A 197 -8.65 -4.46 2.25
N ILE A 198 -8.33 -5.16 1.15
CA ILE A 198 -7.03 -5.09 0.47
C ILE A 198 -7.26 -4.67 -0.97
N ILE A 199 -6.57 -3.62 -1.43
CA ILE A 199 -6.49 -3.30 -2.85
C ILE A 199 -5.50 -4.24 -3.51
N GLU A 200 -5.87 -4.84 -4.64
CA GLU A 200 -4.97 -5.56 -5.55
C GLU A 200 -5.13 -5.02 -6.97
N ARG A 201 -4.01 -4.71 -7.62
CA ARG A 201 -3.96 -4.06 -8.93
C ARG A 201 -2.89 -4.67 -9.83
N ASP A 202 -3.11 -4.58 -11.14
CA ASP A 202 -2.02 -4.72 -12.11
C ASP A 202 -1.13 -3.47 -12.14
N ASP A 203 0.07 -3.60 -12.69
CA ASP A 203 1.04 -2.49 -12.84
C ASP A 203 0.82 -1.73 -14.15
N THR A 204 -0.44 -1.44 -14.48
CA THR A 204 -0.80 -0.69 -15.70
C THR A 204 -1.86 0.36 -15.41
N GLU A 205 -2.04 1.30 -16.34
CA GLU A 205 -2.98 2.40 -16.20
C GLU A 205 -3.67 2.72 -17.53
N GLY A 206 -4.70 3.55 -17.48
CA GLY A 206 -5.37 4.07 -18.65
C GLY A 206 -6.60 3.30 -19.09
N ASP A 207 -7.50 4.01 -19.77
CA ASP A 207 -8.77 3.47 -20.26
C ASP A 207 -8.55 2.40 -21.35
N PRO A 208 -9.06 1.16 -21.18
CA PRO A 208 -9.05 0.12 -22.22
C PRO A 208 -9.63 0.56 -23.56
N ALA A 209 -10.57 1.51 -23.59
CA ALA A 209 -11.14 2.05 -24.83
C ALA A 209 -10.12 2.85 -25.66
N LEU A 210 -9.02 3.28 -25.04
CA LEU A 210 -7.92 4.01 -25.67
C LEU A 210 -6.69 3.12 -25.90
N ALA A 211 -6.87 1.80 -25.87
CA ALA A 211 -5.80 0.84 -26.11
C ALA A 211 -5.23 0.97 -27.52
N CYS A 212 -3.92 0.75 -27.65
CA CYS A 212 -3.29 0.59 -28.95
C CYS A 212 -3.84 -0.63 -29.69
N ALA A 213 -3.90 -0.55 -31.02
CA ALA A 213 -4.16 -1.73 -31.83
C ALA A 213 -3.11 -2.80 -31.56
N ALA A 214 -3.52 -4.07 -31.53
CA ALA A 214 -2.65 -5.18 -31.17
C ALA A 214 -1.38 -5.21 -32.05
N GLY A 215 -0.22 -5.19 -31.40
CA GLY A 215 1.09 -5.19 -32.07
C GLY A 215 1.49 -3.86 -32.71
N ALA A 216 0.75 -2.77 -32.48
CA ALA A 216 1.01 -1.45 -33.07
C ALA A 216 0.99 -0.35 -32.00
N PRO A 217 2.00 -0.30 -31.10
CA PRO A 217 2.11 0.77 -30.10
C PRO A 217 2.31 2.13 -30.77
N LYS A 218 1.63 3.16 -30.25
CA LYS A 218 1.77 4.54 -30.70
C LYS A 218 1.75 5.51 -29.52
N PRO A 219 2.27 6.74 -29.69
CA PRO A 219 2.25 7.75 -28.63
C PRO A 219 0.85 8.24 -28.23
N ASP A 220 -0.17 7.99 -29.06
CA ASP A 220 -1.55 8.46 -28.90
C ASP A 220 -2.52 7.35 -28.44
N CYS A 221 -2.01 6.26 -27.87
CA CYS A 221 -2.79 5.18 -27.28
C CYS A 221 -2.08 4.53 -26.08
N PHE A 222 -2.82 3.83 -25.22
CA PHE A 222 -2.24 3.02 -24.14
C PHE A 222 -1.73 1.69 -24.69
N ASN A 223 -0.43 1.46 -24.63
CA ASN A 223 0.17 0.19 -25.09
C ASN A 223 -0.31 -1.00 -24.25
N VAL A 224 -0.37 -0.82 -22.93
CA VAL A 224 -0.92 -1.80 -21.99
C VAL A 224 -1.86 -1.05 -21.05
N PRO A 225 -3.17 -0.97 -21.35
CA PRO A 225 -4.14 -0.30 -20.49
C PRO A 225 -4.36 -1.08 -19.17
N ALA A 226 -5.01 -0.45 -18.21
CA ALA A 226 -5.47 -1.10 -16.97
C ALA A 226 -6.44 -2.25 -17.28
N LYS A 227 -6.29 -3.40 -16.60
CA LYS A 227 -7.15 -4.58 -16.78
C LYS A 227 -7.70 -5.12 -15.47
N PHE A 228 -6.98 -4.92 -14.38
CA PHE A 228 -7.30 -5.52 -13.09
C PHE A 228 -7.08 -4.51 -11.97
N LYS A 229 -8.16 -4.07 -11.34
CA LYS A 229 -8.15 -3.19 -10.15
C LYS A 229 -9.27 -3.64 -9.22
N ARG A 230 -8.96 -4.20 -8.05
CA ARG A 230 -9.97 -4.76 -7.15
C ARG A 230 -9.73 -4.39 -5.70
N ILE A 231 -10.82 -4.26 -4.96
CA ILE A 231 -10.80 -4.22 -3.49
C ILE A 231 -11.36 -5.54 -2.99
N TYR A 232 -10.52 -6.38 -2.40
CA TYR A 232 -10.93 -7.63 -1.79
C TYR A 232 -11.34 -7.42 -0.34
N LYS A 233 -12.47 -7.99 0.06
CA LYS A 233 -12.72 -8.31 1.48
C LYS A 233 -12.02 -9.62 1.80
N VAL A 234 -11.14 -9.61 2.79
CA VAL A 234 -10.45 -10.79 3.30
C VAL A 234 -10.86 -11.07 4.74
N ASP A 235 -10.80 -12.34 5.15
CA ASP A 235 -10.98 -12.77 6.55
C ASP A 235 -9.74 -13.55 7.03
N LEU A 236 -9.01 -12.96 7.96
CA LEU A 236 -7.82 -13.52 8.60
C LEU A 236 -8.17 -14.62 9.63
N GLY A 237 -9.40 -14.61 10.17
CA GLY A 237 -9.89 -15.60 11.12
C GLY A 237 -10.30 -16.92 10.46
N GLN A 238 -10.54 -16.90 9.16
CA GLN A 238 -10.84 -18.08 8.32
C GLN A 238 -9.64 -18.50 7.46
N ALA A 239 -8.41 -18.22 7.91
CA ALA A 239 -7.23 -18.67 7.18
C ALA A 239 -7.17 -20.21 7.09
N ASP A 240 -6.72 -20.73 5.95
CA ASP A 240 -6.61 -22.17 5.75
C ASP A 240 -5.45 -22.79 6.54
N GLY A 241 -5.30 -24.12 6.45
CA GLY A 241 -4.23 -24.85 7.16
C GLY A 241 -2.80 -24.46 6.75
N ASP A 242 -2.63 -23.78 5.61
CA ASP A 242 -1.36 -23.24 5.14
C ASP A 242 -1.20 -21.75 5.43
N GLY A 243 -2.19 -21.12 6.09
CA GLY A 243 -2.19 -19.73 6.51
C GLY A 243 -2.70 -18.75 5.45
N PHE A 244 -3.34 -19.21 4.36
CA PHE A 244 -3.93 -18.30 3.36
C PHE A 244 -5.22 -17.69 3.87
N VAL A 245 -5.31 -16.35 3.85
CA VAL A 245 -6.53 -15.64 4.21
C VAL A 245 -7.65 -15.95 3.22
N LYS A 246 -8.89 -16.04 3.72
CA LYS A 246 -10.05 -16.24 2.85
C LYS A 246 -10.40 -14.94 2.13
N LYS A 247 -10.34 -14.92 0.80
CA LYS A 247 -10.98 -13.86 -0.01
C LYS A 247 -12.50 -14.12 -0.01
N VAL A 248 -13.27 -13.22 0.61
CA VAL A 248 -14.73 -13.34 0.78
C VAL A 248 -15.48 -12.84 -0.47
N GLY A 249 -14.98 -11.76 -1.06
CA GLY A 249 -15.55 -11.13 -2.25
C GLY A 249 -14.73 -9.90 -2.65
N TYR A 250 -15.14 -9.20 -3.70
CA TYR A 250 -14.46 -8.00 -4.15
C TYR A 250 -15.38 -6.95 -4.76
N ILE A 251 -14.91 -5.70 -4.81
CA ILE A 251 -15.39 -4.66 -5.73
C ILE A 251 -14.42 -4.60 -6.92
N ASP A 252 -14.96 -4.58 -8.13
CA ASP A 252 -14.18 -4.33 -9.34
C ASP A 252 -14.12 -2.83 -9.63
N LEU A 253 -12.94 -2.23 -9.45
CA LEU A 253 -12.76 -0.79 -9.68
C LEU A 253 -12.70 -0.45 -11.19
N MET A 254 -12.65 -1.45 -12.06
CA MET A 254 -12.81 -1.29 -13.50
C MET A 254 -14.28 -1.35 -13.95
N ASP A 255 -15.24 -1.59 -13.05
CA ASP A 255 -16.67 -1.63 -13.37
C ASP A 255 -17.55 -1.12 -12.22
N ILE A 256 -17.42 0.17 -11.89
CA ILE A 256 -18.18 0.79 -10.81
C ILE A 256 -19.51 1.33 -11.35
N ASP A 257 -20.63 0.96 -10.72
CA ASP A 257 -21.93 1.54 -11.03
C ASP A 257 -22.02 3.02 -10.58
N ASP A 258 -22.34 3.91 -11.52
CA ASP A 258 -22.66 5.33 -11.26
C ASP A 258 -24.07 5.68 -11.81
N PRO A 259 -25.14 5.09 -11.23
CA PRO A 259 -26.50 5.25 -11.73
C PRO A 259 -27.01 6.69 -11.63
N ASN A 260 -26.45 7.47 -10.70
CA ASN A 260 -26.81 8.86 -10.46
C ASN A 260 -25.90 9.85 -11.20
N LYS A 261 -24.90 9.36 -11.96
CA LYS A 261 -23.94 10.17 -12.72
C LYS A 261 -23.24 11.23 -11.86
N VAL A 262 -22.80 10.83 -10.66
CA VAL A 262 -22.15 11.74 -9.71
C VAL A 262 -20.67 11.94 -10.00
N ALA A 263 -20.04 11.05 -10.77
CA ALA A 263 -18.64 11.17 -11.15
C ALA A 263 -18.39 12.49 -11.88
N LYS A 264 -17.36 13.23 -11.44
CA LYS A 264 -16.97 14.51 -12.05
C LYS A 264 -16.10 14.33 -13.29
N GLN A 265 -15.41 13.20 -13.37
CA GLN A 265 -14.56 12.79 -14.48
C GLN A 265 -14.56 11.26 -14.59
N GLY A 266 -14.10 10.73 -15.73
CA GLY A 266 -14.00 9.28 -15.98
C GLY A 266 -15.34 8.54 -16.14
N GLY A 267 -16.46 9.14 -15.74
CA GLY A 267 -17.80 8.53 -15.85
C GLY A 267 -18.29 8.43 -17.30
N LYS A 268 -18.78 7.25 -17.69
CA LYS A 268 -19.35 6.97 -19.02
C LYS A 268 -20.47 5.95 -18.92
N ASP A 269 -21.58 6.20 -19.61
CA ASP A 269 -22.73 5.26 -19.71
C ASP A 269 -23.28 4.76 -18.36
N GLY A 270 -23.23 5.61 -17.32
CA GLY A 270 -23.68 5.26 -15.97
C GLY A 270 -22.71 4.35 -15.21
N LYS A 271 -21.46 4.28 -15.67
CA LYS A 271 -20.34 3.57 -15.04
C LYS A 271 -19.18 4.52 -14.78
N LEU A 272 -18.31 4.13 -13.85
CA LEU A 272 -17.02 4.75 -13.58
C LEU A 272 -15.93 3.67 -13.61
N THR A 273 -14.78 4.00 -14.19
CA THR A 273 -13.55 3.22 -14.08
C THR A 273 -12.52 3.97 -13.24
N PHE A 274 -11.72 3.21 -12.50
CA PHE A 274 -10.60 3.71 -11.70
C PHE A 274 -9.27 3.12 -12.22
N PRO A 275 -8.86 3.40 -13.48
CA PRO A 275 -7.80 2.67 -14.18
C PRO A 275 -6.42 3.25 -13.86
N PHE A 276 -6.10 3.37 -12.58
CA PHE A 276 -4.89 4.04 -12.13
C PHE A 276 -3.77 3.07 -11.75
N PHE A 277 -2.53 3.54 -11.88
CA PHE A 277 -1.35 2.79 -11.45
C PHE A 277 -1.32 2.66 -9.92
N THR A 278 -1.53 3.78 -9.21
CA THR A 278 -1.27 3.99 -7.78
C THR A 278 -2.58 4.20 -7.00
N ILE A 279 -3.42 3.15 -6.98
CA ILE A 279 -4.62 3.09 -6.11
C ILE A 279 -4.15 2.65 -4.73
N GLU A 280 -3.86 3.60 -3.85
CA GLU A 280 -3.09 3.34 -2.62
C GLU A 280 -3.84 3.68 -1.34
N ASN A 281 -5.17 3.87 -1.42
CA ASN A 281 -5.96 4.14 -0.22
C ASN A 281 -7.31 3.42 -0.26
N VAL A 282 -7.64 2.69 0.80
CA VAL A 282 -9.00 2.20 1.09
C VAL A 282 -9.28 2.25 2.58
N ASP A 283 -10.40 2.84 2.98
CA ASP A 283 -10.82 2.83 4.38
C ASP A 283 -12.35 2.77 4.54
N LEU A 284 -12.80 2.31 5.70
CA LEU A 284 -14.21 2.22 6.07
C LEU A 284 -14.72 3.60 6.52
N ILE A 285 -15.83 4.05 5.94
CA ILE A 285 -16.52 5.26 6.42
C ILE A 285 -17.55 4.87 7.49
N ASP A 286 -18.34 3.84 7.19
CA ASP A 286 -19.41 3.33 8.03
C ASP A 286 -19.84 1.92 7.59
N GLY A 287 -20.95 1.41 8.11
CA GLY A 287 -21.42 0.05 7.84
C GLY A 287 -21.91 -0.22 6.41
N ASP A 288 -21.94 0.79 5.52
CA ASP A 288 -22.32 0.59 4.13
C ASP A 288 -21.39 1.22 3.08
N ARG A 289 -20.42 2.04 3.51
CA ARG A 289 -19.56 2.81 2.62
C ARG A 289 -18.07 2.71 2.94
N ILE A 290 -17.28 2.79 1.87
CA ILE A 290 -15.83 2.90 1.91
C ILE A 290 -15.38 4.15 1.14
N ILE A 291 -14.20 4.67 1.48
CA ILE A 291 -13.47 5.64 0.67
C ILE A 291 -12.34 4.92 -0.07
N VAL A 292 -12.07 5.35 -1.31
CA VAL A 292 -10.97 4.85 -2.13
C VAL A 292 -10.20 6.05 -2.69
N GLY A 293 -8.88 5.97 -2.71
CA GLY A 293 -8.00 7.03 -3.19
C GLY A 293 -7.09 6.61 -4.33
N ASN A 294 -6.78 7.57 -5.19
CA ASN A 294 -5.73 7.51 -6.20
C ASN A 294 -4.67 8.56 -5.86
N ASP A 295 -3.42 8.12 -5.68
CA ASP A 295 -2.26 8.99 -5.82
C ASP A 295 -1.99 9.16 -7.32
N ASN A 296 -1.87 10.36 -7.83
CA ASN A 296 -1.63 10.58 -9.25
C ASN A 296 -0.19 10.33 -9.71
N ASN A 297 0.70 9.92 -8.80
CA ASN A 297 2.10 9.53 -9.05
C ASN A 297 2.82 10.53 -9.97
N LEU A 298 2.66 11.82 -9.68
CA LEU A 298 3.21 12.90 -10.50
C LEU A 298 4.75 12.94 -10.40
N PRO A 299 5.50 13.05 -11.53
CA PRO A 299 5.05 13.22 -12.91
C PRO A 299 5.09 11.93 -13.75
N PHE A 300 5.11 10.75 -13.13
CA PHE A 300 5.40 9.48 -13.79
C PHE A 300 4.15 8.76 -14.35
N SER A 301 2.96 9.14 -13.89
CA SER A 301 1.67 8.59 -14.34
C SER A 301 0.84 9.60 -15.17
N SER A 302 0.11 9.08 -16.15
CA SER A 302 -0.92 9.81 -16.90
C SER A 302 -2.34 9.53 -16.36
N GLY A 303 -2.55 8.45 -15.61
CA GLY A 303 -3.87 8.03 -15.16
C GLY A 303 -4.81 7.72 -16.32
N ARG A 304 -6.00 8.36 -16.39
CA ARG A 304 -7.02 8.01 -17.39
C ARG A 304 -6.73 8.51 -18.81
N ALA A 305 -6.04 9.64 -18.95
CA ALA A 305 -5.93 10.37 -20.21
C ALA A 305 -4.48 10.50 -20.65
N LEU A 306 -4.20 10.19 -21.91
CA LEU A 306 -2.84 10.27 -22.46
C LEU A 306 -2.28 11.69 -22.41
N GLY A 307 -1.04 11.82 -21.94
CA GLY A 307 -0.31 13.08 -21.93
C GLY A 307 -0.85 14.13 -20.95
N LYS A 308 -1.80 13.76 -20.08
CA LYS A 308 -2.34 14.60 -19.03
C LYS A 308 -2.33 13.81 -17.73
N SER A 309 -1.47 14.18 -16.79
CA SER A 309 -1.54 13.63 -15.42
C SER A 309 -2.93 13.84 -14.83
N ASP A 310 -3.46 12.80 -14.20
CA ASP A 310 -4.74 12.86 -13.52
C ASP A 310 -4.62 13.63 -12.20
N ASP A 311 -5.76 13.95 -11.61
CA ASP A 311 -5.83 14.53 -10.29
C ASP A 311 -5.62 13.43 -9.23
N ASN A 312 -5.14 13.82 -8.04
CA ASN A 312 -5.37 13.00 -6.86
C ASN A 312 -6.88 12.91 -6.66
N GLU A 313 -7.41 11.70 -6.60
CA GLU A 313 -8.86 11.47 -6.62
C GLU A 313 -9.31 10.66 -5.42
N LEU A 314 -10.43 11.06 -4.83
CA LEU A 314 -11.11 10.34 -3.77
C LEU A 314 -12.53 10.02 -4.21
N ILE A 315 -12.96 8.79 -4.03
CA ILE A 315 -14.34 8.35 -4.30
C ILE A 315 -14.94 7.69 -3.06
N ILE A 316 -16.26 7.83 -2.89
CA ILE A 316 -17.02 7.06 -1.90
C ILE A 316 -17.83 6.01 -2.64
N LEU A 317 -17.66 4.76 -2.23
CA LEU A 317 -18.42 3.64 -2.77
C LEU A 317 -19.38 3.10 -1.71
N LYS A 318 -20.63 2.85 -2.11
CA LYS A 318 -21.57 2.08 -1.30
C LYS A 318 -21.42 0.59 -1.63
N VAL A 319 -20.98 -0.19 -0.65
CA VAL A 319 -20.51 -1.58 -0.81
C VAL A 319 -21.14 -2.52 0.21
N THR A 320 -22.41 -2.27 0.56
CA THR A 320 -23.13 -2.94 1.65
C THR A 320 -23.05 -4.47 1.59
N ASP A 321 -23.21 -5.04 0.41
CA ASP A 321 -23.26 -6.49 0.23
C ASP A 321 -21.88 -7.12 0.48
N LEU A 322 -20.80 -6.47 0.01
CA LEU A 322 -19.44 -6.89 0.30
C LEU A 322 -19.15 -6.82 1.81
N LEU A 323 -19.48 -5.71 2.46
CA LEU A 323 -19.24 -5.53 3.90
C LEU A 323 -20.00 -6.57 4.75
N LYS A 324 -21.21 -6.99 4.33
CA LYS A 324 -22.02 -7.99 5.03
C LYS A 324 -21.67 -9.45 4.69
N ALA A 325 -20.95 -9.71 3.60
CA ALA A 325 -20.57 -11.06 3.20
C ALA A 325 -19.65 -11.74 4.26
N LYS A 326 -19.70 -13.08 4.35
CA LYS A 326 -18.98 -13.90 5.34
C LYS A 326 -18.22 -15.06 4.70
#